data_AF-A0A2E5DYC0-F1
#
_entry.id   AF-A0A2E5DYC0-F1
#
_cell.length_a   1.000
_cell.length_b   1.000
_cell.length_c   1.000
_cell.angle_alpha   90.00
_cell.angle_beta   90.00
_cell.angle_gamma   90.00
#
_symmetry.space_group_name_H-M   'P 1'
#
loop_
_entity.id
_entity.type
_entity.pdbx_description
1 polymer ?
#
loop_
_entity_poly.entity_id
_entity_poly.type
_entity_poly.pdbx_seq_one_letter_code
_entity_poly.pdbx_strand_id
1 'polypeptide(L)'
;MFQSRKRMPWIVMAVLACTGLGHADTRLEPIEAQLQQVDVLRVVHRPSQAGIQGSTHKAQASRGGCPSELFAHTDSNFGPGEYVLQAGFEEGESAGISFTLPAAAFPVRLDVAEILFATSAAIVSTTTEWSILVYSGTPASGSLVAEYSSDGVLLPHLEMPPGTTGTIIQFSIAPDDPQQIFIDDDGTQTVTVAFRIDSHHTPGNPCISAPPSNQNAFPSTDVSGLDVPAGNWLDLVPGAFCICGEGWLNFQQLPSICRPSGDWVMRASVTPFDCGAALGACCKLDGSCIDATAAQCATIDGTYQGDGSICDVDLCPEPTGACCVQSTQTCVDSEEATCEAFGGTWLVGQLCDEINCFPVGACCLLDGTCVPDATPESCAAFEGLFQGDGTSCATVECPEPEGWCCTDSGDCFNLTEATCNAFGGAWGGGGSTCDDADACNPVDDCEGDLNQDGSVNVDDILEVLSSYGQSNGQGDVDGDGDCDVNDVLAIINSWGDC
;
A
#
# COMPACT_ATOMS: atom_id res chain seq x y z
N MET A 1 10.99 -54.60 59.24
CA MET A 1 11.86 -54.98 58.12
C MET A 1 12.56 -53.71 57.66
N PHE A 2 13.87 -53.62 57.95
CA PHE A 2 14.70 -52.44 57.69
C PHE A 2 14.92 -52.24 56.19
N GLN A 3 14.82 -51.00 55.70
CA GLN A 3 15.76 -50.45 54.71
C GLN A 3 15.68 -48.91 54.64
N SER A 4 16.45 -48.28 55.54
CA SER A 4 17.43 -47.22 55.28
C SER A 4 17.13 -46.17 54.18
N ARG A 5 16.69 -44.99 54.64
CA ARG A 5 16.96 -43.68 54.01
C ARG A 5 18.46 -43.38 54.08
N LYS A 6 19.10 -43.06 52.94
CA LYS A 6 20.38 -42.33 52.93
C LYS A 6 20.15 -40.91 52.42
N ARG A 7 20.29 -39.96 53.33
CA ARG A 7 20.58 -38.56 53.05
C ARG A 7 22.03 -38.46 52.58
N MET A 8 22.28 -37.71 51.51
CA MET A 8 23.62 -37.37 51.04
C MET A 8 23.87 -35.89 51.40
N PRO A 9 24.99 -35.53 52.05
CA PRO A 9 25.23 -34.17 52.52
C PRO A 9 26.05 -33.32 51.53
N TRP A 10 25.63 -32.07 51.39
CA TRP A 10 26.41 -30.83 51.43
C TRP A 10 27.78 -30.79 50.71
N ILE A 11 27.77 -30.08 49.58
CA ILE A 11 28.67 -28.97 49.19
C ILE A 11 30.12 -29.10 49.68
N VAL A 12 31.02 -29.45 48.75
CA VAL A 12 32.43 -29.04 48.80
C VAL A 12 32.68 -28.18 47.58
N MET A 13 32.71 -26.87 47.82
CA MET A 13 33.16 -25.84 46.90
C MET A 13 34.68 -25.98 46.78
N ALA A 14 35.17 -26.57 45.70
CA ALA A 14 36.59 -26.57 45.38
C ALA A 14 36.92 -25.27 44.65
N VAL A 15 37.39 -24.29 45.42
CA VAL A 15 38.12 -23.12 44.91
C VAL A 15 39.42 -23.66 44.30
N LEU A 16 39.45 -23.79 42.97
CA LEU A 16 40.68 -24.06 42.25
C LEU A 16 41.40 -22.73 42.04
N ALA A 17 42.46 -22.51 42.80
CA ALA A 17 43.33 -21.35 42.68
C ALA A 17 44.02 -21.34 41.32
N CYS A 18 43.90 -20.23 40.60
CA CYS A 18 44.71 -19.90 39.43
C CYS A 18 46.20 -20.00 39.78
N THR A 19 46.87 -21.00 39.23
CA THR A 19 48.31 -20.95 38.98
C THR A 19 48.49 -20.97 37.47
N GLY A 20 48.99 -19.86 36.92
CA GLY A 20 49.26 -19.69 35.50
C GLY A 20 50.19 -20.79 34.98
N LEU A 21 49.63 -21.62 34.11
CA LEU A 21 50.35 -22.45 33.16
C LEU A 21 49.79 -22.05 31.80
N GLY A 22 50.66 -21.67 30.87
CA GLY A 22 50.27 -21.23 29.53
C GLY A 22 49.39 -22.28 28.86
N HIS A 23 48.18 -21.87 28.47
CA HIS A 23 47.35 -22.68 27.58
C HIS A 23 48.09 -22.74 26.24
N ALA A 24 48.35 -23.93 25.74
CA ALA A 24 48.79 -24.07 24.36
C ALA A 24 47.59 -23.69 23.50
N ASP A 25 47.68 -22.57 22.77
CA ASP A 25 46.63 -22.13 21.86
C ASP A 25 46.30 -23.29 20.89
N THR A 26 45.07 -23.82 20.95
CA THR A 26 44.60 -24.86 20.03
C THR A 26 43.63 -24.25 19.03
N ARG A 27 43.63 -24.74 17.78
CA ARG A 27 42.73 -24.21 16.73
C ARG A 27 41.24 -24.44 17.02
N LEU A 28 40.91 -25.32 17.97
CA LEU A 28 39.55 -25.75 18.26
C LEU A 28 38.97 -25.07 19.50
N GLU A 29 39.79 -24.34 20.25
CA GLU A 29 39.35 -23.65 21.46
C GLU A 29 39.06 -22.19 21.14
N PRO A 30 37.78 -21.81 21.01
CA PRO A 30 37.42 -20.41 20.91
C PRO A 30 37.65 -19.71 22.26
N ILE A 31 37.73 -18.38 22.21
CA ILE A 31 37.99 -17.55 23.40
C ILE A 31 36.77 -16.68 23.68
N GLU A 32 36.16 -16.86 24.84
CA GLU A 32 35.16 -15.93 25.35
C GLU A 32 35.86 -14.61 25.73
N ALA A 33 35.40 -13.51 25.14
CA ALA A 33 35.92 -12.17 25.41
C ALA A 33 34.80 -11.22 25.79
N GLN A 34 35.01 -10.51 26.90
CA GLN A 34 34.18 -9.38 27.29
C GLN A 34 34.75 -8.09 26.72
N LEU A 35 34.10 -7.55 25.69
CA LEU A 35 34.50 -6.32 25.03
C LEU A 35 33.87 -5.12 25.75
N GLN A 36 34.72 -4.26 26.32
CA GLN A 36 34.28 -3.00 26.96
C GLN A 36 34.09 -1.86 25.95
N GLN A 37 34.72 -2.01 24.78
CA GLN A 37 34.71 -1.03 23.70
C GLN A 37 34.70 -1.78 22.37
N VAL A 38 33.87 -1.28 21.45
CA VAL A 38 33.82 -1.71 20.06
C VAL A 38 33.96 -0.46 19.19
N ASP A 39 35.08 -0.36 18.49
CA ASP A 39 35.35 0.73 17.54
C ASP A 39 34.87 0.35 16.13
N VAL A 40 34.83 1.32 15.22
CA VAL A 40 34.45 1.10 13.82
C VAL A 40 35.56 1.60 12.90
N LEU A 41 36.19 0.68 12.17
CA LEU A 41 37.05 0.97 11.04
C LEU A 41 36.16 1.16 9.80
N ARG A 42 35.82 2.41 9.50
CA ARG A 42 35.04 2.76 8.30
C ARG A 42 35.93 2.81 7.07
N VAL A 43 35.62 1.97 6.09
CA VAL A 43 36.36 1.80 4.84
C VAL A 43 35.44 2.16 3.67
N VAL A 44 35.64 3.35 3.10
CA VAL A 44 34.88 3.82 1.93
C VAL A 44 35.76 3.73 0.69
N HIS A 45 35.58 2.68 -0.09
CA HIS A 45 36.39 2.41 -1.26
C HIS A 45 35.88 3.16 -2.50
N ARG A 46 36.79 3.55 -3.39
CA ARG A 46 36.51 4.25 -4.67
C ARG A 46 37.18 3.52 -5.83
N PRO A 47 36.59 2.44 -6.36
CA PRO A 47 37.22 1.63 -7.40
C PRO A 47 37.61 2.45 -8.63
N SER A 48 36.80 3.43 -9.02
CA SER A 48 37.07 4.29 -10.18
C SER A 48 38.35 5.11 -10.07
N GLN A 49 38.84 5.33 -8.85
CA GLN A 49 40.05 6.11 -8.59
C GLN A 49 41.31 5.24 -8.49
N ALA A 50 41.17 3.92 -8.32
CA ALA A 50 42.29 2.99 -8.24
C ALA A 50 43.02 2.77 -9.59
N GLY A 51 42.49 3.32 -10.70
CA GLY A 51 43.00 3.06 -12.06
C GLY A 51 43.06 4.24 -13.04
N ILE A 52 43.09 5.51 -12.61
CA ILE A 52 43.05 6.65 -13.56
C ILE A 52 44.36 6.79 -14.37
N GLN A 53 44.42 6.16 -15.56
CA GLN A 53 44.44 6.94 -16.80
C GLN A 53 43.00 7.00 -17.34
N GLY A 54 42.58 8.19 -17.76
CA GLY A 54 41.18 8.61 -17.75
C GLY A 54 40.23 7.86 -18.69
N SER A 55 38.98 7.78 -18.23
CA SER A 55 37.83 7.94 -19.13
C SER A 55 36.76 8.77 -18.41
N THR A 56 36.33 9.85 -19.05
CA THR A 56 35.18 10.63 -18.63
C THR A 56 33.93 9.93 -19.13
N HIS A 57 33.26 9.19 -18.26
CA HIS A 57 31.84 8.89 -18.41
C HIS A 57 31.08 9.57 -17.28
N LYS A 58 30.56 10.77 -17.57
CA LYS A 58 29.47 11.37 -16.80
C LYS A 58 28.14 10.86 -17.38
N ALA A 59 27.43 10.08 -16.58
CA ALA A 59 25.97 9.98 -16.48
C ALA A 59 25.72 9.09 -15.25
N GLN A 60 25.67 9.63 -14.04
CA GLN A 60 24.51 10.26 -13.40
C GLN A 60 23.26 9.38 -13.43
N ALA A 61 23.01 8.74 -12.30
CA ALA A 61 21.72 8.21 -11.88
C ALA A 61 21.81 7.83 -10.39
N SER A 62 21.82 8.83 -9.49
CA SER A 62 21.23 8.62 -8.17
C SER A 62 19.72 8.64 -8.42
N ARG A 63 19.19 7.50 -8.85
CA ARG A 63 17.77 7.27 -9.09
C ARG A 63 17.17 6.77 -7.78
N GLY A 64 16.00 7.28 -7.41
CA GLY A 64 15.32 7.03 -6.14
C GLY A 64 15.40 5.55 -5.77
N GLY A 65 16.32 5.25 -4.85
CA GLY A 65 16.75 3.89 -4.59
C GLY A 65 15.76 3.20 -3.68
N CYS A 66 15.47 1.94 -3.98
CA CYS A 66 14.85 1.02 -3.03
C CYS A 66 15.44 1.21 -1.62
N PRO A 67 14.62 1.08 -0.56
CA PRO A 67 15.17 1.11 0.79
C PRO A 67 16.22 0.00 0.91
N SER A 68 17.35 0.35 1.52
CA SER A 68 18.42 -0.62 1.80
C SER A 68 17.91 -1.65 2.81
N GLU A 69 18.04 -2.92 2.48
CA GLU A 69 17.65 -4.04 3.33
C GLU A 69 18.87 -4.59 4.07
N LEU A 70 18.77 -4.78 5.38
CA LEU A 70 19.85 -5.27 6.24
C LEU A 70 19.68 -6.77 6.53
N PHE A 71 20.74 -7.54 6.31
CA PHE A 71 20.81 -8.97 6.55
C PHE A 71 21.90 -9.29 7.58
N ALA A 72 21.53 -10.04 8.61
CA ALA A 72 22.42 -10.57 9.63
C ALA A 72 21.85 -11.90 10.15
N HIS A 73 22.71 -12.83 10.55
CA HIS A 73 22.31 -14.06 11.24
C HIS A 73 22.42 -13.94 12.76
N THR A 74 23.31 -13.06 13.23
CA THR A 74 23.51 -12.77 14.65
C THR A 74 22.41 -11.89 15.23
N ASP A 75 22.12 -12.06 16.53
CA ASP A 75 21.29 -11.14 17.33
C ASP A 75 22.11 -10.04 18.04
N SER A 76 23.43 -10.01 17.82
CA SER A 76 24.32 -9.00 18.38
C SER A 76 23.88 -7.58 17.99
N ASN A 77 24.01 -6.67 18.95
CA ASN A 77 23.83 -5.23 18.72
C ASN A 77 25.09 -4.54 18.15
N PHE A 78 26.16 -5.29 17.89
CA PHE A 78 27.46 -4.78 17.42
C PHE A 78 28.10 -3.76 18.39
N GLY A 79 27.73 -3.81 19.68
CA GLY A 79 28.25 -2.94 20.73
C GLY A 79 29.10 -3.69 21.78
N PRO A 80 29.50 -3.01 22.86
CA PRO A 80 30.16 -3.66 24.00
C PRO A 80 29.32 -4.82 24.55
N GLY A 81 29.96 -5.94 24.85
CA GLY A 81 29.27 -7.18 25.18
C GLY A 81 30.21 -8.38 25.25
N GLU A 82 29.61 -9.55 25.40
CA GLU A 82 30.31 -10.83 25.39
C GLU A 82 30.28 -11.43 23.99
N TYR A 83 31.43 -11.94 23.55
CA TYR A 83 31.62 -12.49 22.21
C TYR A 83 32.55 -13.70 22.26
N VAL A 84 32.44 -14.57 21.27
CA VAL A 84 33.27 -15.76 21.14
C VAL A 84 34.24 -15.58 19.96
N LEU A 85 35.51 -15.34 20.28
CA LEU A 85 36.57 -15.15 19.29
C LEU A 85 36.99 -16.49 18.72
N GLN A 86 37.03 -16.58 17.39
CA GLN A 86 37.50 -17.76 16.69
C GLN A 86 39.05 -17.71 16.59
N ALA A 87 39.73 -17.85 17.72
CA ALA A 87 41.19 -17.71 17.83
C ALA A 87 42.00 -18.77 17.05
N GLY A 88 41.32 -19.81 16.56
CA GLY A 88 41.91 -20.78 15.64
C GLY A 88 41.93 -20.35 14.18
N PHE A 89 41.32 -19.24 13.81
CA PHE A 89 41.15 -18.81 12.42
C PHE A 89 42.49 -18.40 11.78
N GLU A 90 42.85 -18.97 10.63
CA GLU A 90 44.18 -18.88 10.02
C GLU A 90 44.24 -17.93 8.82
N GLU A 91 45.47 -17.62 8.38
CA GLU A 91 45.70 -16.92 7.12
C GLU A 91 45.14 -17.74 5.94
N GLY A 92 44.39 -17.07 5.07
CA GLY A 92 43.70 -17.66 3.93
C GLY A 92 42.29 -18.18 4.22
N GLU A 93 41.88 -18.29 5.49
CA GLU A 93 40.50 -18.67 5.83
C GLU A 93 39.54 -17.50 5.71
N SER A 94 38.28 -17.80 5.41
CA SER A 94 37.24 -16.78 5.21
C SER A 94 35.99 -17.05 6.05
N ALA A 95 35.46 -16.02 6.70
CA ALA A 95 34.17 -16.03 7.38
C ALA A 95 33.14 -15.41 6.46
N GLY A 96 32.01 -16.08 6.22
CA GLY A 96 30.99 -15.58 5.30
C GLY A 96 29.57 -15.79 5.81
N ILE A 97 28.68 -14.89 5.36
CA ILE A 97 27.23 -15.05 5.52
C ILE A 97 26.56 -15.04 4.16
N SER A 98 25.59 -15.93 3.97
CA SER A 98 24.72 -15.94 2.79
C SER A 98 23.27 -15.68 3.20
N PHE A 99 22.54 -14.96 2.36
CA PHE A 99 21.11 -14.68 2.53
C PHE A 99 20.38 -14.75 1.18
N THR A 100 19.09 -15.07 1.24
CA THR A 100 18.24 -15.25 0.06
C THR A 100 17.29 -14.07 -0.10
N LEU A 101 17.17 -13.57 -1.32
CA LEU A 101 16.29 -12.47 -1.71
C LEU A 101 15.21 -12.98 -2.68
N PRO A 102 14.10 -12.26 -2.89
CA PRO A 102 13.18 -12.57 -3.99
C PRO A 102 13.89 -12.40 -5.34
N ALA A 103 13.56 -13.23 -6.35
CA ALA A 103 14.14 -13.11 -7.69
C ALA A 103 13.92 -11.72 -8.31
N ALA A 104 12.79 -11.07 -7.98
CA ALA A 104 12.45 -9.72 -8.44
C ALA A 104 13.35 -8.61 -7.88
N ALA A 105 14.08 -8.88 -6.77
CA ALA A 105 14.98 -7.89 -6.18
C ALA A 105 16.28 -7.72 -6.99
N PHE A 106 16.64 -8.70 -7.81
CA PHE A 106 17.89 -8.71 -8.56
C PHE A 106 17.79 -7.89 -9.87
N PRO A 107 18.87 -7.21 -10.28
CA PRO A 107 20.17 -7.16 -9.62
C PRO A 107 20.12 -6.34 -8.32
N VAL A 108 20.97 -6.66 -7.34
CA VAL A 108 21.09 -5.88 -6.10
C VAL A 108 22.42 -5.15 -6.04
N ARG A 109 22.45 -3.96 -5.44
CA ARG A 109 23.67 -3.23 -5.12
C ARG A 109 24.09 -3.53 -3.68
N LEU A 110 25.36 -3.88 -3.44
CA LEU A 110 25.90 -3.93 -2.08
C LEU A 110 26.14 -2.50 -1.56
N ASP A 111 25.52 -2.15 -0.44
CA ASP A 111 25.69 -0.84 0.20
C ASP A 111 26.80 -0.87 1.24
N VAL A 112 26.68 -1.77 2.23
CA VAL A 112 27.62 -1.90 3.34
C VAL A 112 27.79 -3.36 3.73
N ALA A 113 29.01 -3.76 4.06
CA ALA A 113 29.34 -5.05 4.66
C ALA A 113 30.14 -4.85 5.94
N GLU A 114 29.79 -5.57 7.00
CA GLU A 114 30.36 -5.42 8.33
C GLU A 114 30.72 -6.77 8.96
N ILE A 115 31.86 -6.81 9.65
CA ILE A 115 32.30 -7.94 10.49
C ILE A 115 32.99 -7.43 11.75
N LEU A 116 32.69 -8.03 12.90
CA LEU A 116 33.38 -7.75 14.16
C LEU A 116 34.63 -8.62 14.31
N PHE A 117 35.77 -7.96 14.47
CA PHE A 117 37.02 -8.55 14.93
C PHE A 117 37.29 -8.16 16.38
N ALA A 118 37.95 -9.04 17.11
CA ALA A 118 38.34 -8.77 18.49
C ALA A 118 39.72 -9.32 18.83
N THR A 119 40.35 -8.67 19.80
CA THR A 119 41.57 -9.12 20.47
C THR A 119 41.24 -9.61 21.87
N SER A 120 42.02 -10.56 22.41
CA SER A 120 41.88 -11.01 23.79
C SER A 120 43.23 -11.01 24.49
N ALA A 121 43.33 -10.23 25.58
CA ALA A 121 44.55 -10.07 26.37
C ALA A 121 45.81 -9.83 25.49
N ALA A 122 45.65 -9.09 24.38
CA ALA A 122 46.72 -8.89 23.43
C ALA A 122 47.85 -8.09 24.08
N ILE A 123 49.08 -8.59 23.94
CA ILE A 123 50.27 -7.98 24.55
C ILE A 123 50.98 -7.00 23.62
N VAL A 124 50.59 -6.98 22.34
CA VAL A 124 51.11 -6.10 21.29
C VAL A 124 49.93 -5.49 20.53
N SER A 125 50.20 -4.42 19.79
CA SER A 125 49.26 -3.94 18.78
C SER A 125 49.24 -4.94 17.64
N THR A 126 48.06 -5.30 17.16
CA THR A 126 47.91 -6.30 16.10
C THR A 126 47.60 -5.60 14.78
N THR A 127 48.20 -6.07 13.69
CA THR A 127 47.88 -5.66 12.32
C THR A 127 47.38 -6.89 11.57
N THR A 128 46.17 -6.84 11.04
CA THR A 128 45.58 -7.90 10.22
C THR A 128 45.30 -7.37 8.83
N GLU A 129 45.88 -8.01 7.82
CA GLU A 129 45.54 -7.79 6.42
C GLU A 129 44.29 -8.62 6.08
N TRP A 130 43.31 -8.00 5.44
CA TRP A 130 42.00 -8.60 5.22
C TRP A 130 41.48 -8.32 3.81
N SER A 131 40.67 -9.23 3.29
CA SER A 131 39.94 -9.06 2.03
C SER A 131 38.44 -9.18 2.26
N ILE A 132 37.65 -8.38 1.53
CA ILE A 132 36.21 -8.62 1.36
C ILE A 132 35.99 -9.36 0.05
N LEU A 133 35.12 -10.38 0.09
CA LEU A 133 34.68 -11.15 -1.06
C LEU A 133 33.16 -11.11 -1.16
N VAL A 134 32.64 -10.87 -2.36
CA VAL A 134 31.20 -10.78 -2.63
C VAL A 134 30.85 -11.74 -3.74
N TYR A 135 29.85 -12.59 -3.50
CA TYR A 135 29.42 -13.62 -4.46
C TYR A 135 27.96 -13.44 -4.85
N SER A 136 27.69 -13.74 -6.12
CA SER A 136 26.37 -14.10 -6.62
C SER A 136 26.22 -15.62 -6.42
N GLY A 137 25.29 -16.03 -5.56
CA GLY A 137 25.10 -17.40 -5.09
C GLY A 137 25.76 -17.68 -3.75
N THR A 138 25.81 -18.97 -3.39
CA THR A 138 26.60 -19.45 -2.24
C THR A 138 28.10 -19.40 -2.57
N PRO A 139 29.01 -19.27 -1.60
CA PRO A 139 30.43 -19.15 -1.91
C PRO A 139 31.05 -20.47 -2.42
N ALA A 140 30.39 -21.61 -2.17
CA ALA A 140 30.85 -22.92 -2.62
C ALA A 140 30.54 -23.23 -4.10
N SER A 141 29.49 -22.62 -4.67
CA SER A 141 29.04 -22.94 -6.04
C SER A 141 28.73 -21.72 -6.91
N GLY A 142 28.62 -20.54 -6.31
CA GLY A 142 28.32 -19.28 -6.96
C GLY A 142 29.54 -18.67 -7.66
N SER A 143 29.37 -17.44 -8.15
CA SER A 143 30.41 -16.68 -8.83
C SER A 143 30.89 -15.51 -7.99
N LEU A 144 32.21 -15.32 -7.93
CA LEU A 144 32.82 -14.16 -7.28
C LEU A 144 32.57 -12.90 -8.13
N VAL A 145 31.89 -11.93 -7.54
CA VAL A 145 31.51 -10.65 -8.16
C VAL A 145 32.57 -9.59 -7.89
N ALA A 146 33.05 -9.50 -6.66
CA ALA A 146 34.03 -8.52 -6.25
C ALA A 146 34.96 -9.08 -5.16
N GLU A 147 36.23 -8.69 -5.22
CA GLU A 147 37.23 -8.93 -4.19
C GLU A 147 38.08 -7.68 -4.02
N TYR A 148 38.24 -7.22 -2.78
CA TYR A 148 39.08 -6.08 -2.43
C TYR A 148 39.91 -6.40 -1.19
N SER A 149 41.22 -6.20 -1.29
CA SER A 149 42.18 -6.50 -0.23
C SER A 149 42.74 -5.23 0.40
N SER A 150 42.92 -5.24 1.72
CA SER A 150 43.63 -4.19 2.44
C SER A 150 45.07 -4.10 1.97
N ASP A 151 45.51 -2.94 1.51
CA ASP A 151 46.86 -2.68 0.99
C ASP A 151 47.64 -1.66 1.84
N GLY A 152 47.01 -1.16 2.92
CA GLY A 152 47.57 -0.15 3.82
C GLY A 152 47.64 1.25 3.20
N VAL A 153 47.16 1.43 1.97
CA VAL A 153 47.24 2.69 1.20
C VAL A 153 45.84 3.18 0.87
N LEU A 154 45.10 2.42 0.05
CA LEU A 154 43.71 2.71 -0.32
C LEU A 154 42.74 2.09 0.69
N LEU A 155 43.03 0.86 1.11
CA LEU A 155 42.24 0.10 2.04
C LEU A 155 43.12 -0.17 3.29
N PRO A 156 42.82 0.46 4.43
CA PRO A 156 43.64 0.32 5.62
C PRO A 156 43.57 -1.12 6.16
N HIS A 157 44.70 -1.61 6.65
CA HIS A 157 44.74 -2.84 7.44
C HIS A 157 43.95 -2.65 8.76
N LEU A 158 43.52 -3.75 9.36
CA LEU A 158 42.91 -3.71 10.68
C LEU A 158 44.03 -3.58 11.73
N GLU A 159 44.16 -2.41 12.34
CA GLU A 159 45.07 -2.17 13.45
C GLU A 159 44.29 -2.10 14.77
N MET A 160 44.64 -2.94 15.75
CA MET A 160 44.00 -2.96 17.06
C MET A 160 45.04 -2.81 18.18
N PRO A 161 44.74 -2.06 19.26
CA PRO A 161 45.67 -1.84 20.36
C PRO A 161 45.84 -3.11 21.22
N PRO A 162 46.91 -3.19 22.05
CA PRO A 162 47.02 -4.21 23.07
C PRO A 162 45.82 -4.19 24.03
N GLY A 163 45.42 -5.36 24.52
CA GLY A 163 44.32 -5.56 25.45
C GLY A 163 43.20 -6.44 24.88
N THR A 164 42.00 -6.25 25.42
CA THR A 164 40.78 -6.92 24.96
C THR A 164 39.85 -5.85 24.40
N THR A 165 39.81 -5.73 23.08
CA THR A 165 39.05 -4.70 22.35
C THR A 165 38.37 -5.28 21.13
N GLY A 166 37.27 -4.68 20.69
CA GLY A 166 36.58 -5.01 19.44
C GLY A 166 36.71 -3.89 18.41
N THR A 167 36.76 -4.26 17.14
CA THR A 167 36.69 -3.32 16.01
C THR A 167 35.84 -3.93 14.90
N ILE A 168 34.85 -3.18 14.43
CA ILE A 168 34.04 -3.53 13.27
C ILE A 168 34.74 -3.01 12.02
N ILE A 169 35.05 -3.89 11.08
CA ILE A 169 35.38 -3.47 9.72
C ILE A 169 34.07 -3.16 9.02
N GLN A 170 33.85 -1.90 8.63
CA GLN A 170 32.68 -1.45 7.89
C GLN A 170 33.11 -1.05 6.48
N PHE A 171 32.88 -1.92 5.50
CA PHE A 171 33.22 -1.70 4.10
C PHE A 171 32.02 -1.18 3.30
N SER A 172 32.24 -0.16 2.49
CA SER A 172 31.27 0.34 1.51
C SER A 172 31.97 0.91 0.28
N ILE A 173 31.28 0.96 -0.87
CA ILE A 173 31.74 1.78 -2.00
C ILE A 173 31.24 3.22 -1.80
N ALA A 174 32.02 4.22 -2.20
CA ALA A 174 31.59 5.62 -2.12
C ALA A 174 30.31 5.81 -2.95
N PRO A 175 29.24 6.44 -2.41
CA PRO A 175 27.95 6.54 -3.12
C PRO A 175 28.01 7.26 -4.47
N ASP A 176 29.01 8.13 -4.66
CA ASP A 176 29.25 8.89 -5.88
C ASP A 176 30.20 8.17 -6.87
N ASP A 177 30.74 7.00 -6.53
CA ASP A 177 31.60 6.25 -7.41
C ASP A 177 30.77 5.55 -8.52
N PRO A 178 31.15 5.66 -9.80
CA PRO A 178 30.42 5.01 -10.89
C PRO A 178 30.59 3.48 -10.91
N GLN A 179 31.61 2.92 -10.25
CA GLN A 179 31.87 1.49 -10.18
C GLN A 179 31.36 0.91 -8.84
N GLN A 180 30.04 0.84 -8.70
CA GLN A 180 29.39 0.15 -7.58
C GLN A 180 29.47 -1.38 -7.75
N ILE A 181 29.28 -2.12 -6.65
CA ILE A 181 29.17 -3.59 -6.67
C ILE A 181 27.70 -3.95 -6.93
N PHE A 182 27.41 -4.42 -8.13
CA PHE A 182 26.12 -4.98 -8.51
C PHE A 182 26.20 -6.50 -8.61
N ILE A 183 25.19 -7.18 -8.08
CA ILE A 183 25.09 -8.63 -7.97
C ILE A 183 23.85 -9.05 -8.74
N ASP A 184 24.04 -9.76 -9.86
CA ASP A 184 22.97 -10.29 -10.70
C ASP A 184 22.35 -11.56 -10.08
N ASP A 185 21.18 -12.01 -10.55
CA ASP A 185 20.62 -13.31 -10.14
C ASP A 185 21.33 -14.45 -10.89
N ASP A 186 21.93 -15.39 -10.14
CA ASP A 186 22.51 -16.62 -10.69
C ASP A 186 21.50 -17.78 -10.80
N GLY A 187 20.23 -17.52 -10.47
CA GLY A 187 19.16 -18.50 -10.42
C GLY A 187 18.99 -19.16 -9.05
N THR A 188 19.89 -18.90 -8.10
CA THR A 188 19.76 -19.37 -6.70
C THR A 188 19.16 -18.31 -5.78
N GLN A 189 18.98 -17.08 -6.27
CA GLN A 189 18.53 -15.90 -5.51
C GLN A 189 19.30 -15.67 -4.20
N THR A 190 20.55 -16.11 -4.14
CA THR A 190 21.39 -16.03 -2.93
C THR A 190 22.51 -15.04 -3.14
N VAL A 191 22.82 -14.25 -2.12
CA VAL A 191 23.99 -13.37 -2.07
C VAL A 191 24.86 -13.81 -0.91
N THR A 192 26.18 -13.80 -1.10
CA THR A 192 27.14 -14.06 -0.03
C THR A 192 28.13 -12.93 0.10
N VAL A 193 28.40 -12.52 1.34
CA VAL A 193 29.48 -11.60 1.69
C VAL A 193 30.41 -12.29 2.67
N ALA A 194 31.71 -12.21 2.41
CA ALA A 194 32.73 -12.83 3.23
C ALA A 194 33.92 -11.91 3.50
N PHE A 195 34.60 -12.16 4.61
CA PHE A 195 35.87 -11.55 4.96
C PHE A 195 36.93 -12.63 5.15
N ARG A 196 38.06 -12.47 4.46
CA ARG A 196 39.24 -13.33 4.56
C ARG A 196 40.31 -12.64 5.38
N ILE A 197 41.03 -13.40 6.20
CA ILE A 197 42.32 -12.95 6.74
C ILE A 197 43.39 -13.26 5.70
N ASP A 198 43.98 -12.24 5.09
CA ASP A 198 45.09 -12.43 4.15
C ASP A 198 46.41 -12.65 4.89
N SER A 199 46.63 -11.88 5.96
CA SER A 199 47.78 -12.05 6.84
C SER A 199 47.48 -11.64 8.27
N HIS A 200 47.99 -12.44 9.20
CA HIS A 200 47.97 -12.20 10.64
C HIS A 200 49.16 -11.34 11.06
N HIS A 201 49.07 -10.71 12.23
CA HIS A 201 50.21 -10.00 12.81
C HIS A 201 51.37 -10.96 13.13
N THR A 202 51.03 -12.12 13.69
CA THR A 202 51.95 -13.23 13.93
C THR A 202 51.28 -14.51 13.43
N PRO A 203 51.74 -15.06 12.28
CA PRO A 203 51.07 -16.18 11.65
C PRO A 203 51.18 -17.48 12.46
N GLY A 204 50.15 -18.30 12.35
CA GLY A 204 50.12 -19.68 12.80
C GLY A 204 50.61 -20.66 11.73
N ASN A 205 50.13 -21.90 11.83
CA ASN A 205 50.23 -22.90 10.79
C ASN A 205 48.84 -23.52 10.60
N PRO A 206 48.28 -23.44 9.38
CA PRO A 206 46.96 -23.91 8.96
C PRO A 206 46.44 -25.20 9.57
N CYS A 207 47.26 -26.18 9.98
CA CYS A 207 46.72 -27.44 10.53
C CYS A 207 47.41 -27.92 11.81
N ILE A 208 48.43 -27.20 12.32
CA ILE A 208 49.34 -27.77 13.34
C ILE A 208 49.53 -26.83 14.54
N SER A 209 49.51 -25.51 14.33
CA SER A 209 49.72 -24.54 15.41
C SER A 209 48.84 -23.34 15.18
N ALA A 210 47.90 -23.06 16.09
CA ALA A 210 47.07 -21.87 15.99
C ALA A 210 47.93 -20.59 16.00
N PRO A 211 47.48 -19.51 15.35
CA PRO A 211 48.08 -18.19 15.51
C PRO A 211 48.00 -17.80 17.00
N PRO A 212 49.05 -17.20 17.59
CA PRO A 212 49.04 -16.85 19.00
C PRO A 212 47.87 -15.90 19.34
N SER A 213 47.03 -16.31 20.28
CA SER A 213 45.78 -15.60 20.58
C SER A 213 46.00 -14.21 21.17
N ASN A 214 47.13 -14.02 21.86
CA ASN A 214 47.54 -12.78 22.50
C ASN A 214 48.33 -11.81 21.60
N GLN A 215 48.46 -12.12 20.31
CA GLN A 215 49.20 -11.30 19.33
C GLN A 215 48.43 -11.06 18.05
N ASN A 216 47.18 -11.53 17.94
CA ASN A 216 46.36 -11.43 16.73
C ASN A 216 44.92 -11.00 17.06
N ALA A 217 44.23 -10.53 16.03
CA ALA A 217 42.79 -10.24 16.06
C ALA A 217 42.03 -11.31 15.26
N PHE A 218 40.83 -11.65 15.72
CA PHE A 218 40.04 -12.74 15.14
C PHE A 218 38.59 -12.34 14.93
N PRO A 219 37.91 -12.89 13.90
CA PRO A 219 36.48 -12.71 13.76
C PRO A 219 35.75 -13.37 14.95
N SER A 220 34.62 -12.79 15.32
CA SER A 220 33.82 -13.27 16.45
C SER A 220 32.47 -13.82 16.03
N THR A 221 31.96 -14.76 16.82
CA THR A 221 30.55 -15.17 16.83
C THR A 221 29.85 -14.61 18.06
N ASP A 222 28.52 -14.57 18.05
CA ASP A 222 27.72 -14.29 19.24
C ASP A 222 27.77 -15.45 20.25
N VAL A 223 27.12 -15.21 21.40
CA VAL A 223 27.03 -16.14 22.54
C VAL A 223 25.63 -16.76 22.69
N SER A 224 24.66 -16.31 21.89
CA SER A 224 23.24 -16.70 21.97
C SER A 224 22.98 -18.11 21.42
N GLY A 225 23.92 -18.63 20.63
CA GLY A 225 23.85 -19.97 20.03
C GLY A 225 23.84 -19.89 18.51
N LEU A 226 23.92 -21.04 17.86
CA LEU A 226 23.96 -21.12 16.39
C LEU A 226 22.55 -21.29 15.82
N ASP A 227 21.94 -20.18 15.40
CA ASP A 227 20.57 -20.12 14.89
C ASP A 227 20.49 -20.42 13.39
N VAL A 228 21.47 -19.95 12.59
CA VAL A 228 21.43 -20.08 11.12
C VAL A 228 22.64 -20.86 10.57
N PRO A 229 22.79 -22.15 10.91
CA PRO A 229 23.99 -22.92 10.54
C PRO A 229 24.14 -23.15 9.02
N ALA A 230 23.08 -23.00 8.22
CA ALA A 230 23.16 -23.09 6.76
C ALA A 230 23.59 -21.77 6.10
N GLY A 231 23.40 -20.64 6.80
CA GLY A 231 23.71 -19.30 6.32
C GLY A 231 25.09 -18.80 6.72
N ASN A 232 25.74 -19.45 7.70
CA ASN A 232 27.12 -19.16 8.10
C ASN A 232 28.09 -20.10 7.40
N TRP A 233 29.14 -19.51 6.85
CA TRP A 233 30.15 -20.18 6.03
C TRP A 233 31.55 -19.97 6.61
N LEU A 234 32.37 -20.99 6.43
CA LEU A 234 33.80 -20.97 6.71
C LEU A 234 34.53 -21.54 5.50
N ASP A 235 35.47 -20.78 4.94
CA ASP A 235 36.42 -21.27 3.94
C ASP A 235 37.65 -21.78 4.67
N LEU A 236 37.87 -23.09 4.59
CA LEU A 236 38.97 -23.77 5.27
C LEU A 236 40.15 -23.91 4.33
N VAL A 237 41.32 -23.47 4.78
CA VAL A 237 42.57 -23.68 4.04
C VAL A 237 42.91 -25.18 3.96
N PRO A 238 43.39 -25.66 2.81
CA PRO A 238 43.77 -27.06 2.67
C PRO A 238 45.09 -27.35 3.41
N GLY A 239 45.22 -28.54 3.97
CA GLY A 239 46.51 -28.99 4.50
C GLY A 239 46.52 -30.36 5.16
N ALA A 240 47.72 -30.94 5.29
CA ALA A 240 47.90 -32.19 5.99
C ALA A 240 47.54 -32.00 7.47
N PHE A 241 46.69 -32.89 8.01
CA PHE A 241 46.14 -32.86 9.38
C PHE A 241 45.04 -31.83 9.66
N CYS A 242 44.52 -31.12 8.64
CA CYS A 242 43.32 -30.31 8.82
C CYS A 242 42.08 -31.22 8.96
N ILE A 243 41.62 -31.40 10.20
CA ILE A 243 40.50 -32.30 10.54
C ILE A 243 39.12 -31.68 10.29
N CYS A 244 39.06 -30.37 10.04
CA CYS A 244 37.81 -29.62 9.91
C CYS A 244 37.25 -29.60 8.47
N GLY A 245 38.06 -30.00 7.48
CA GLY A 245 37.72 -29.96 6.07
C GLY A 245 38.64 -29.05 5.27
N GLU A 246 38.26 -28.79 4.02
CA GLU A 246 38.91 -27.86 3.10
C GLU A 246 37.84 -27.17 2.23
N GLY A 247 38.12 -25.94 1.82
CA GLY A 247 37.22 -25.10 1.04
C GLY A 247 36.00 -24.59 1.82
N TRP A 248 35.07 -24.00 1.08
CA TRP A 248 33.83 -23.47 1.63
C TRP A 248 32.91 -24.58 2.16
N LEU A 249 32.68 -24.55 3.46
CA LEU A 249 31.67 -25.35 4.15
C LEU A 249 30.75 -24.43 4.95
N ASN A 250 29.44 -24.67 4.90
CA ASN A 250 28.54 -24.05 5.86
C ASN A 250 28.65 -24.76 7.22
N PHE A 251 28.20 -24.11 8.29
CA PHE A 251 28.36 -24.65 9.63
C PHE A 251 27.63 -25.98 9.81
N GLN A 252 26.54 -26.26 9.08
CA GLN A 252 25.89 -27.59 9.11
C GLN A 252 26.78 -28.72 8.59
N GLN A 253 27.66 -28.43 7.63
CA GLN A 253 28.58 -29.40 7.01
C GLN A 253 29.83 -29.63 7.84
N LEU A 254 30.20 -28.68 8.72
CA LEU A 254 31.36 -28.81 9.60
C LEU A 254 31.18 -29.94 10.62
N PRO A 255 32.23 -30.75 10.89
CA PRO A 255 32.27 -31.63 12.04
C PRO A 255 31.97 -30.86 13.33
N SER A 256 31.21 -31.44 14.26
CA SER A 256 30.77 -30.72 15.47
C SER A 256 31.90 -30.14 16.31
N ILE A 257 33.11 -30.72 16.24
CA ILE A 257 34.29 -30.23 16.95
C ILE A 257 34.90 -28.95 16.34
N CYS A 258 34.59 -28.66 15.08
CA CYS A 258 35.10 -27.51 14.33
C CYS A 258 34.02 -26.44 14.09
N ARG A 259 32.79 -26.69 14.55
CA ARG A 259 31.66 -25.83 14.31
C ARG A 259 31.63 -24.74 15.39
N PRO A 260 31.68 -23.46 15.02
CA PRO A 260 31.47 -22.38 15.99
C PRO A 260 30.12 -22.52 16.70
N SER A 261 30.06 -22.10 17.96
CA SER A 261 28.87 -22.24 18.80
C SER A 261 27.80 -21.20 18.55
N GLY A 262 28.13 -20.08 17.90
CA GLY A 262 27.24 -18.97 17.57
C GLY A 262 27.26 -18.61 16.08
N ASP A 263 26.42 -17.67 15.67
CA ASP A 263 26.43 -17.10 14.33
C ASP A 263 27.54 -16.05 14.19
N TRP A 264 28.07 -15.86 12.98
CA TRP A 264 29.06 -14.81 12.74
C TRP A 264 28.49 -13.45 13.09
N VAL A 265 29.26 -12.63 13.81
CA VAL A 265 28.92 -11.23 14.05
C VAL A 265 29.24 -10.42 12.79
N MET A 266 28.39 -10.63 11.79
CA MET A 266 28.48 -10.12 10.44
C MET A 266 27.11 -9.63 9.99
N ARG A 267 27.10 -8.55 9.20
CA ARG A 267 25.89 -8.08 8.52
C ARG A 267 26.22 -7.43 7.20
N ALA A 268 25.27 -7.46 6.28
CA ALA A 268 25.38 -6.78 5.00
C ALA A 268 24.07 -6.06 4.69
N SER A 269 24.16 -4.90 4.05
CA SER A 269 23.01 -4.17 3.54
C SER A 269 23.08 -4.08 2.03
N VAL A 270 21.95 -4.34 1.37
CA VAL A 270 21.83 -4.33 -0.09
C VAL A 270 20.62 -3.51 -0.51
N THR A 271 20.74 -2.82 -1.63
CA THR A 271 19.65 -2.08 -2.25
C THR A 271 19.22 -2.81 -3.53
N PRO A 272 17.98 -3.32 -3.63
CA PRO A 272 17.43 -3.85 -4.87
C PRO A 272 17.45 -2.81 -6.00
N PHE A 273 17.69 -3.25 -7.23
CA PHE A 273 17.60 -2.38 -8.41
C PHE A 273 16.15 -2.22 -8.90
N ASP A 274 15.31 -3.22 -8.65
CA ASP A 274 13.88 -3.19 -8.91
C ASP A 274 13.13 -3.63 -7.64
N CYS A 275 12.32 -2.73 -7.07
CA CYS A 275 11.51 -3.00 -5.87
C CYS A 275 10.24 -3.82 -6.18
N GLY A 276 10.12 -4.34 -7.40
CA GLY A 276 8.87 -4.89 -7.92
C GLY A 276 8.06 -3.77 -8.54
N ALA A 277 8.07 -3.73 -9.88
CA ALA A 277 7.31 -2.82 -10.74
C ALA A 277 7.38 -1.36 -10.25
N ALA A 278 8.40 -0.64 -10.71
CA ALA A 278 8.60 0.77 -10.44
C ALA A 278 7.27 1.54 -10.35
N LEU A 279 6.92 1.91 -9.11
CA LEU A 279 5.84 2.84 -8.85
C LEU A 279 6.39 4.25 -9.09
N GLY A 280 5.54 5.09 -9.62
CA GLY A 280 5.77 6.51 -9.78
C GLY A 280 4.45 7.24 -9.62
N ALA A 281 4.53 8.55 -9.39
CA ALA A 281 3.38 9.42 -9.37
C ALA A 281 2.63 9.31 -10.70
N CYS A 282 1.40 8.85 -10.61
CA CYS A 282 0.44 8.86 -11.69
C CYS A 282 -0.53 10.01 -11.47
N CYS A 283 -0.37 11.06 -12.28
CA CYS A 283 -1.24 12.22 -12.24
C CYS A 283 -2.49 11.96 -13.06
N LYS A 284 -3.65 11.99 -12.41
CA LYS A 284 -4.94 11.91 -13.07
C LYS A 284 -5.38 13.28 -13.59
N LEU A 285 -6.37 13.28 -14.49
CA LEU A 285 -6.92 14.50 -15.08
C LEU A 285 -7.60 15.42 -14.05
N ASP A 286 -8.14 14.84 -12.97
CA ASP A 286 -8.75 15.57 -11.85
C ASP A 286 -7.73 16.19 -10.88
N GLY A 287 -6.43 16.15 -11.22
CA GLY A 287 -5.35 16.64 -10.38
C GLY A 287 -4.98 15.71 -9.22
N SER A 288 -5.71 14.60 -9.01
CA SER A 288 -5.36 13.62 -7.99
C SER A 288 -4.14 12.80 -8.41
N CYS A 289 -3.31 12.48 -7.43
CA CYS A 289 -2.11 11.67 -7.64
C CYS A 289 -2.24 10.32 -6.92
N ILE A 290 -1.84 9.24 -7.59
CA ILE A 290 -1.64 7.94 -6.96
C ILE A 290 -0.26 7.38 -7.32
N ASP A 291 0.37 6.66 -6.39
CA ASP A 291 1.58 5.90 -6.71
C ASP A 291 1.14 4.61 -7.45
N ALA A 292 1.50 4.50 -8.72
CA ALA A 292 1.11 3.38 -9.59
C ALA A 292 2.26 3.01 -10.54
N THR A 293 2.23 1.81 -11.11
CA THR A 293 3.16 1.44 -12.20
C THR A 293 2.81 2.21 -13.47
N ALA A 294 3.76 2.35 -14.41
CA ALA A 294 3.48 2.93 -15.74
C ALA A 294 2.29 2.26 -16.45
N ALA A 295 2.15 0.93 -16.33
CA ALA A 295 1.05 0.18 -16.93
C ALA A 295 -0.30 0.45 -16.24
N GLN A 296 -0.31 0.48 -14.90
CA GLN A 296 -1.52 0.84 -14.14
C GLN A 296 -1.93 2.29 -14.40
N CYS A 297 -0.97 3.20 -14.50
CA CYS A 297 -1.21 4.60 -14.81
C CYS A 297 -1.85 4.77 -16.19
N ALA A 298 -1.34 4.05 -17.19
CA ALA A 298 -1.94 4.02 -18.53
C ALA A 298 -3.34 3.37 -18.55
N THR A 299 -3.67 2.50 -17.60
CA THR A 299 -4.99 1.85 -17.51
C THR A 299 -6.06 2.80 -16.99
N ILE A 300 -5.67 3.87 -16.30
CA ILE A 300 -6.57 4.90 -15.76
C ILE A 300 -6.45 6.24 -16.50
N ASP A 301 -5.89 6.21 -17.72
CA ASP A 301 -5.62 7.39 -18.55
C ASP A 301 -4.83 8.50 -17.82
N GLY A 302 -4.01 8.10 -16.85
CA GLY A 302 -3.16 9.01 -16.08
C GLY A 302 -1.84 9.29 -16.79
N THR A 303 -1.24 10.44 -16.48
CA THR A 303 0.10 10.81 -16.94
C THR A 303 1.13 10.33 -15.92
N TYR A 304 1.96 9.38 -16.33
CA TYR A 304 3.01 8.82 -15.50
C TYR A 304 4.22 9.76 -15.45
N GLN A 305 4.60 10.19 -14.25
CA GLN A 305 5.70 11.14 -14.04
C GLN A 305 7.08 10.48 -14.01
N GLY A 306 7.14 9.16 -14.18
CA GLY A 306 8.36 8.37 -14.19
C GLY A 306 8.63 7.67 -12.86
N ASP A 307 9.49 6.66 -12.91
CA ASP A 307 9.80 5.77 -11.80
C ASP A 307 10.42 6.53 -10.60
N GLY A 308 9.91 6.26 -9.39
CA GLY A 308 10.41 6.87 -8.14
C GLY A 308 9.99 8.32 -7.92
N SER A 309 9.14 8.89 -8.79
CA SER A 309 8.41 10.11 -8.47
C SER A 309 7.34 9.79 -7.41
N ILE A 310 7.20 10.68 -6.41
CA ILE A 310 6.22 10.52 -5.33
C ILE A 310 5.06 11.47 -5.55
N CYS A 311 3.85 11.05 -5.19
CA CYS A 311 2.71 11.95 -5.18
C CYS A 311 2.91 13.10 -4.18
N ASP A 312 3.22 14.27 -4.72
CA ASP A 312 3.32 15.55 -4.03
C ASP A 312 2.38 16.56 -4.71
N VAL A 313 1.88 17.53 -3.93
CA VAL A 313 0.90 18.52 -4.39
C VAL A 313 1.41 19.39 -5.53
N ASP A 314 2.73 19.60 -5.62
CA ASP A 314 3.35 20.43 -6.66
C ASP A 314 3.78 19.64 -7.92
N LEU A 315 3.62 18.31 -7.91
CA LEU A 315 4.12 17.46 -9.00
C LEU A 315 3.11 17.30 -10.13
N CYS A 316 1.82 17.22 -9.81
CA CYS A 316 0.77 17.11 -10.81
C CYS A 316 0.34 18.50 -11.29
N PRO A 317 0.15 18.71 -12.60
CA PRO A 317 -0.39 19.97 -13.10
C PRO A 317 -1.78 20.22 -12.48
N GLU A 318 -2.07 21.49 -12.20
CA GLU A 318 -3.39 21.92 -11.73
C GLU A 318 -4.50 21.36 -12.65
N PRO A 319 -5.60 20.85 -12.08
CA PRO A 319 -6.64 20.22 -12.86
C PRO A 319 -7.23 21.20 -13.87
N THR A 320 -7.29 20.77 -15.12
CA THR A 320 -8.06 21.48 -16.15
C THR A 320 -9.48 20.92 -16.17
N GLY A 321 -10.47 21.80 -16.27
CA GLY A 321 -11.88 21.42 -16.34
C GLY A 321 -12.69 22.37 -17.22
N ALA A 322 -13.84 21.89 -17.66
CA ALA A 322 -14.78 22.63 -18.47
C ALA A 322 -15.41 23.74 -17.63
N CYS A 323 -15.27 24.98 -18.09
CA CYS A 323 -15.92 26.12 -17.47
C CYS A 323 -17.16 26.53 -18.26
N CYS A 324 -18.33 26.22 -17.72
CA CYS A 324 -19.61 26.59 -18.30
C CYS A 324 -20.01 28.01 -17.87
N VAL A 325 -19.76 29.00 -18.73
CA VAL A 325 -20.10 30.41 -18.46
C VAL A 325 -21.49 30.75 -18.99
N GLN A 326 -22.49 30.76 -18.11
CA GLN A 326 -23.89 30.99 -18.47
C GLN A 326 -24.12 32.36 -19.14
N SER A 327 -23.39 33.41 -18.72
CA SER A 327 -23.57 34.75 -19.26
C SER A 327 -23.16 34.89 -20.73
N THR A 328 -22.24 34.06 -21.21
CA THR A 328 -21.76 34.09 -22.60
C THR A 328 -22.19 32.86 -23.40
N GLN A 329 -22.84 31.88 -22.76
CA GLN A 329 -23.13 30.56 -23.31
C GLN A 329 -21.89 29.94 -23.96
N THR A 330 -20.75 30.04 -23.28
CA THR A 330 -19.46 29.53 -23.78
C THR A 330 -18.90 28.52 -22.81
N CYS A 331 -18.40 27.41 -23.33
CA CYS A 331 -17.54 26.49 -22.60
C CYS A 331 -16.08 26.80 -22.94
N VAL A 332 -15.24 26.96 -21.93
CA VAL A 332 -13.79 27.06 -22.09
C VAL A 332 -13.08 26.15 -21.08
N ASP A 333 -12.09 25.40 -21.54
CA ASP A 333 -11.24 24.60 -20.65
C ASP A 333 -10.33 25.55 -19.85
N SER A 334 -10.42 25.49 -18.53
CA SER A 334 -9.65 26.36 -17.64
C SER A 334 -9.46 25.73 -16.25
N GLU A 335 -8.62 26.37 -15.43
CA GLU A 335 -8.47 26.06 -14.01
C GLU A 335 -9.68 26.61 -13.22
N GLU A 336 -9.98 26.00 -12.06
CA GLU A 336 -11.12 26.35 -11.20
C GLU A 336 -11.17 27.85 -10.86
N ALA A 337 -10.06 28.40 -10.37
CA ALA A 337 -9.98 29.80 -9.97
C ALA A 337 -10.25 30.77 -11.14
N THR A 338 -9.87 30.39 -12.36
CA THR A 338 -10.16 31.20 -13.55
C THR A 338 -11.65 31.13 -13.90
N CYS A 339 -12.24 29.93 -13.83
CA CYS A 339 -13.66 29.75 -14.11
C CYS A 339 -14.55 30.52 -13.14
N GLU A 340 -14.25 30.44 -11.84
CA GLU A 340 -14.95 31.20 -10.80
C GLU A 340 -14.82 32.71 -11.00
N ALA A 341 -13.64 33.18 -11.42
CA ALA A 341 -13.41 34.60 -11.70
C ALA A 341 -14.29 35.13 -12.87
N PHE A 342 -14.63 34.28 -13.83
CA PHE A 342 -15.58 34.59 -14.90
C PHE A 342 -17.04 34.29 -14.55
N GLY A 343 -17.32 33.81 -13.32
CA GLY A 343 -18.66 33.46 -12.85
C GLY A 343 -19.25 32.23 -13.55
N GLY A 344 -18.40 31.34 -14.07
CA GLY A 344 -18.81 30.07 -14.65
C GLY A 344 -18.91 28.95 -13.62
N THR A 345 -19.58 27.86 -14.00
CA THR A 345 -19.57 26.60 -13.23
C THR A 345 -18.43 25.74 -13.73
N TRP A 346 -17.48 25.42 -12.84
CA TRP A 346 -16.34 24.58 -13.18
C TRP A 346 -16.66 23.11 -12.96
N LEU A 347 -16.35 22.27 -13.96
CA LEU A 347 -16.58 20.84 -13.93
C LEU A 347 -15.21 20.12 -13.97
N VAL A 348 -14.77 19.67 -12.79
CA VAL A 348 -13.47 19.01 -12.61
C VAL A 348 -13.33 17.77 -13.51
N GLY A 349 -12.22 17.67 -14.23
CA GLY A 349 -11.89 16.49 -15.03
C GLY A 349 -12.85 16.21 -16.20
N GLN A 350 -13.65 17.20 -16.62
CA GLN A 350 -14.44 17.16 -17.86
C GLN A 350 -13.88 18.22 -18.81
N LEU A 351 -13.83 17.93 -20.10
CA LEU A 351 -13.41 18.92 -21.12
C LEU A 351 -14.61 19.40 -21.93
N CYS A 352 -14.50 20.61 -22.50
CA CYS A 352 -15.57 21.24 -23.27
C CYS A 352 -15.98 20.50 -24.55
N ASP A 353 -15.17 19.56 -25.02
CA ASP A 353 -15.50 18.66 -26.13
C ASP A 353 -16.27 17.41 -25.69
N GLU A 354 -16.25 17.07 -24.40
CA GLU A 354 -16.91 15.91 -23.81
C GLU A 354 -18.25 16.26 -23.15
N ILE A 355 -18.40 17.50 -22.68
CA ILE A 355 -19.60 17.96 -21.97
C ILE A 355 -20.38 19.00 -22.77
N ASN A 356 -21.71 18.88 -22.78
CA ASN A 356 -22.57 19.96 -23.24
C ASN A 356 -23.00 20.83 -22.05
N CYS A 357 -22.37 21.99 -21.91
CA CYS A 357 -22.67 22.97 -20.86
C CYS A 357 -24.07 23.59 -20.96
N PHE A 358 -24.63 23.69 -22.17
CA PHE A 358 -25.87 24.43 -22.42
C PHE A 358 -26.81 23.57 -23.28
N PRO A 359 -27.33 22.47 -22.73
CA PRO A 359 -28.23 21.61 -23.48
C PRO A 359 -29.51 22.35 -23.83
N VAL A 360 -29.90 22.28 -25.10
CA VAL A 360 -31.16 22.86 -25.60
C VAL A 360 -31.91 21.80 -26.39
N GLY A 361 -33.21 21.69 -26.15
CA GLY A 361 -34.01 20.62 -26.76
C GLY A 361 -35.50 20.81 -26.58
N ALA A 362 -36.26 19.78 -26.94
CA ALA A 362 -37.70 19.77 -26.77
C ALA A 362 -38.08 19.57 -25.30
N CYS A 363 -39.11 20.29 -24.86
CA CYS A 363 -39.73 20.14 -23.55
C CYS A 363 -41.19 19.74 -23.72
N CYS A 364 -41.59 18.61 -23.13
CA CYS A 364 -42.98 18.17 -23.14
C CYS A 364 -43.70 18.65 -21.88
N LEU A 365 -44.74 19.47 -22.05
CA LEU A 365 -45.59 19.90 -20.96
C LEU A 365 -46.68 18.85 -20.66
N LEU A 366 -47.29 18.95 -19.49
CA LEU A 366 -48.34 18.03 -19.02
C LEU A 366 -49.61 18.05 -19.90
N ASP A 367 -49.87 19.14 -20.62
CA ASP A 367 -50.99 19.28 -21.54
C ASP A 367 -50.71 18.70 -22.95
N GLY A 368 -49.56 18.05 -23.13
CA GLY A 368 -49.11 17.52 -24.42
C GLY A 368 -48.46 18.56 -25.32
N THR A 369 -48.36 19.83 -24.91
CA THR A 369 -47.67 20.87 -25.67
C THR A 369 -46.16 20.61 -25.68
N CYS A 370 -45.56 20.66 -26.86
CA CYS A 370 -44.10 20.63 -27.01
C CYS A 370 -43.53 22.04 -27.17
N VAL A 371 -42.62 22.43 -26.27
CA VAL A 371 -41.87 23.70 -26.32
C VAL A 371 -40.49 23.44 -26.94
N PRO A 372 -40.17 24.03 -28.10
CA PRO A 372 -38.86 23.86 -28.73
C PRO A 372 -37.77 24.70 -28.06
N ASP A 373 -36.51 24.33 -28.26
CA ASP A 373 -35.32 25.09 -27.83
C ASP A 373 -35.31 25.45 -26.33
N ALA A 374 -35.90 24.59 -25.50
CA ALA A 374 -35.96 24.75 -24.06
C ALA A 374 -34.64 24.30 -23.40
N THR A 375 -34.24 24.98 -22.33
CA THR A 375 -33.22 24.50 -21.38
C THR A 375 -33.87 23.58 -20.34
N PRO A 376 -33.12 22.67 -19.69
CA PRO A 376 -33.65 21.84 -18.60
C PRO A 376 -34.33 22.66 -17.49
N GLU A 377 -33.73 23.79 -17.10
CA GLU A 377 -34.26 24.67 -16.06
C GLU A 377 -35.55 25.36 -16.52
N SER A 378 -35.58 25.86 -17.76
CA SER A 378 -36.81 26.46 -18.30
C SER A 378 -37.93 25.44 -18.47
N CYS A 379 -37.60 24.19 -18.80
CA CYS A 379 -38.58 23.12 -18.97
C CYS A 379 -39.19 22.73 -17.63
N ALA A 380 -38.36 22.55 -16.60
CA ALA A 380 -38.81 22.26 -15.25
C ALA A 380 -39.65 23.41 -14.65
N ALA A 381 -39.37 24.66 -15.01
CA ALA A 381 -40.16 25.81 -14.57
C ALA A 381 -41.61 25.81 -15.11
N PHE A 382 -41.88 25.10 -16.20
CA PHE A 382 -43.23 24.86 -16.72
C PHE A 382 -43.79 23.50 -16.32
N GLU A 383 -43.20 22.85 -15.31
CA GLU A 383 -43.55 21.48 -14.87
C GLU A 383 -43.48 20.45 -16.02
N GLY A 384 -42.64 20.73 -17.03
CA GLY A 384 -42.45 19.88 -18.20
C GLY A 384 -41.29 18.90 -18.06
N LEU A 385 -41.29 17.88 -18.92
CA LEU A 385 -40.24 16.88 -19.04
C LEU A 385 -39.32 17.20 -20.22
N PHE A 386 -38.05 17.47 -19.91
CA PHE A 386 -37.01 17.74 -20.91
C PHE A 386 -36.63 16.44 -21.64
N GLN A 387 -36.61 16.49 -22.97
CA GLN A 387 -36.46 15.30 -23.82
C GLN A 387 -35.01 15.00 -24.19
N GLY A 388 -34.08 15.84 -23.76
CA GLY A 388 -32.65 15.72 -24.04
C GLY A 388 -32.15 16.75 -25.04
N ASP A 389 -30.84 16.95 -25.05
CA ASP A 389 -30.17 17.91 -25.90
C ASP A 389 -30.31 17.57 -27.40
N GLY A 390 -30.46 18.59 -28.24
CA GLY A 390 -30.60 18.46 -29.70
C GLY A 390 -31.93 17.84 -30.16
N THR A 391 -32.84 17.51 -29.25
CA THR A 391 -34.17 17.01 -29.60
C THR A 391 -35.06 18.13 -30.13
N SER A 392 -35.94 17.81 -31.09
CA SER A 392 -36.85 18.76 -31.71
C SER A 392 -38.30 18.34 -31.51
N CYS A 393 -39.19 19.30 -31.29
CA CYS A 393 -40.64 19.08 -31.26
C CYS A 393 -41.23 18.55 -32.58
N ALA A 394 -40.46 18.55 -33.68
CA ALA A 394 -40.86 17.91 -34.92
C ALA A 394 -40.74 16.38 -34.88
N THR A 395 -39.93 15.84 -33.97
CA THR A 395 -39.63 14.40 -33.87
C THR A 395 -40.01 13.78 -32.53
N VAL A 396 -40.12 14.61 -31.50
CA VAL A 396 -40.56 14.21 -30.16
C VAL A 396 -42.09 14.20 -30.14
N GLU A 397 -42.66 13.06 -29.75
CA GLU A 397 -44.10 12.96 -29.45
C GLU A 397 -44.30 13.20 -27.96
N CYS A 398 -44.94 14.33 -27.63
CA CYS A 398 -45.36 14.60 -26.26
C CYS A 398 -46.71 13.91 -26.02
N PRO A 399 -46.83 13.06 -25.01
CA PRO A 399 -48.09 12.38 -24.72
C PRO A 399 -49.17 13.41 -24.38
N GLU A 400 -50.33 13.31 -25.03
CA GLU A 400 -51.51 14.08 -24.65
C GLU A 400 -51.99 13.65 -23.25
N PRO A 401 -52.56 14.56 -22.45
CA PRO A 401 -53.07 14.23 -21.13
C PRO A 401 -54.24 13.24 -21.26
N GLU A 402 -54.14 12.14 -20.51
CA GLU A 402 -55.27 11.23 -20.31
C GLU A 402 -56.21 11.81 -19.24
N GLY A 403 -57.50 11.52 -19.40
CA GLY A 403 -58.55 11.80 -18.43
C GLY A 403 -59.46 10.58 -18.31
N TRP A 404 -60.34 10.54 -17.31
CA TRP A 404 -61.41 9.55 -17.33
C TRP A 404 -62.33 9.80 -18.53
N CYS A 405 -62.82 8.71 -19.11
CA CYS A 405 -63.75 8.68 -20.21
C CYS A 405 -64.87 7.69 -19.91
N CYS A 406 -66.09 8.21 -19.85
CA CYS A 406 -67.28 7.42 -19.50
C CYS A 406 -68.10 7.10 -20.74
N THR A 407 -68.31 5.82 -20.99
CA THR A 407 -69.21 5.37 -22.05
C THR A 407 -70.67 5.46 -21.59
N ASP A 408 -71.62 5.40 -22.54
CA ASP A 408 -73.06 5.32 -22.25
C ASP A 408 -73.44 4.08 -21.39
N SER A 409 -72.55 3.10 -21.24
CA SER A 409 -72.72 1.92 -20.39
C SER A 409 -72.26 2.13 -18.93
N GLY A 410 -71.65 3.27 -18.61
CA GLY A 410 -71.09 3.57 -17.28
C GLY A 410 -69.70 2.99 -17.03
N ASP A 411 -69.01 2.49 -18.07
CA ASP A 411 -67.65 1.98 -17.95
C ASP A 411 -66.63 3.14 -18.06
N CYS A 412 -65.63 3.14 -17.17
CA CYS A 412 -64.57 4.15 -17.14
C CYS A 412 -63.28 3.66 -17.81
N PHE A 413 -62.72 4.48 -18.71
CA PHE A 413 -61.40 4.27 -19.29
C PHE A 413 -60.54 5.54 -19.21
N ASN A 414 -59.25 5.42 -18.84
CA ASN A 414 -58.31 6.53 -18.98
C ASN A 414 -57.94 6.67 -20.46
N LEU A 415 -58.42 7.71 -21.12
CA LEU A 415 -58.24 7.96 -22.55
C LEU A 415 -57.92 9.44 -22.80
N THR A 416 -57.28 9.72 -23.93
CA THR A 416 -57.15 11.11 -24.41
C THR A 416 -58.53 11.67 -24.80
N GLU A 417 -58.70 12.99 -24.74
CA GLU A 417 -59.97 13.66 -25.10
C GLU A 417 -60.45 13.25 -26.50
N ALA A 418 -59.54 13.24 -27.48
CA ALA A 418 -59.87 12.87 -28.86
C ALA A 418 -60.37 11.42 -28.96
N THR A 419 -59.75 10.49 -28.23
CA THR A 419 -60.15 9.09 -28.21
C THR A 419 -61.50 8.93 -27.51
N CYS A 420 -61.70 9.61 -26.38
CA CYS A 420 -62.96 9.58 -25.63
C CYS A 420 -64.15 10.06 -26.47
N ASN A 421 -63.99 11.23 -27.10
CA ASN A 421 -64.99 11.81 -27.99
C ASN A 421 -65.26 10.92 -29.21
N ALA A 422 -64.23 10.24 -29.75
CA ALA A 422 -64.40 9.31 -30.87
C ALA A 422 -65.23 8.06 -30.50
N PHE A 423 -65.20 7.63 -29.24
CA PHE A 423 -66.06 6.58 -28.70
C PHE A 423 -67.42 7.10 -28.22
N GLY A 424 -67.68 8.42 -28.32
CA GLY A 424 -68.92 9.05 -27.87
C GLY A 424 -69.06 9.15 -26.35
N GLY A 425 -67.96 9.00 -25.61
CA GLY A 425 -67.96 9.08 -24.15
C GLY A 425 -67.88 10.50 -23.60
N ALA A 426 -68.24 10.68 -22.34
CA ALA A 426 -68.05 11.93 -21.60
C ALA A 426 -66.62 11.99 -21.03
N TRP A 427 -65.92 13.10 -21.29
CA TRP A 427 -64.52 13.27 -20.89
C TRP A 427 -64.38 14.16 -19.66
N GLY A 428 -63.53 13.74 -18.71
CA GLY A 428 -63.41 14.31 -17.37
C GLY A 428 -62.43 15.45 -17.15
N GLY A 429 -61.74 15.92 -18.20
CA GLY A 429 -60.60 16.83 -18.03
C GLY A 429 -59.27 16.09 -17.95
N GLY A 430 -58.19 16.73 -18.40
CA GLY A 430 -56.85 16.16 -18.37
C GLY A 430 -56.33 16.03 -16.94
N GLY A 431 -55.78 14.86 -16.59
CA GLY A 431 -55.31 14.55 -15.24
C GLY A 431 -56.36 13.96 -14.30
N SER A 432 -57.61 13.84 -14.75
CA SER A 432 -58.64 13.05 -14.05
C SER A 432 -58.41 11.54 -14.29
N THR A 433 -58.80 10.67 -13.36
CA THR A 433 -58.53 9.22 -13.49
C THR A 433 -59.76 8.37 -13.16
N CYS A 434 -59.81 7.17 -13.72
CA CYS A 434 -60.79 6.13 -13.39
C CYS A 434 -60.53 5.40 -12.06
N ASP A 435 -59.53 5.84 -11.28
CA ASP A 435 -59.29 5.31 -9.94
C ASP A 435 -60.27 5.92 -8.93
N ASP A 436 -60.91 7.03 -9.29
CA ASP A 436 -62.06 7.58 -8.60
C ASP A 436 -63.27 6.66 -8.83
N ALA A 437 -63.87 6.15 -7.74
CA ALA A 437 -64.97 5.20 -7.79
C ALA A 437 -66.22 5.80 -8.47
N ASP A 438 -66.30 7.13 -8.49
CA ASP A 438 -67.46 7.88 -8.97
C ASP A 438 -67.24 8.52 -10.34
N ALA A 439 -66.07 8.31 -10.97
CA ALA A 439 -65.69 8.91 -12.25
C ALA A 439 -66.74 8.76 -13.37
N CYS A 440 -67.52 7.67 -13.38
CA CYS A 440 -68.54 7.37 -14.40
C CYS A 440 -69.94 7.10 -13.85
N ASN A 441 -70.20 7.58 -12.63
CA ASN A 441 -71.53 7.47 -12.06
C ASN A 441 -72.33 8.76 -12.39
N PRO A 442 -73.41 8.69 -13.20
CA PRO A 442 -74.30 9.83 -13.40
C PRO A 442 -75.21 10.09 -12.17
N VAL A 443 -74.99 9.38 -11.07
CA VAL A 443 -75.72 9.48 -9.81
C VAL A 443 -74.70 9.58 -8.67
N ASP A 444 -74.03 10.72 -8.56
CA ASP A 444 -73.80 11.26 -7.23
C ASP A 444 -73.93 12.78 -7.29
N ASP A 445 -75.15 13.22 -6.96
CA ASP A 445 -75.37 13.96 -5.73
C ASP A 445 -74.10 14.00 -4.86
N CYS A 446 -73.43 15.15 -4.86
CA CYS A 446 -72.64 15.64 -3.73
C CYS A 446 -72.94 14.90 -2.41
N GLU A 447 -71.89 14.44 -1.71
CA GLU A 447 -71.91 13.65 -0.45
C GLU A 447 -72.88 14.16 0.63
N GLY A 448 -73.41 15.38 0.51
CA GLY A 448 -74.42 15.96 1.39
C GLY A 448 -75.85 16.14 0.85
N ASP A 449 -76.21 15.69 -0.36
CA ASP A 449 -77.60 15.77 -0.84
C ASP A 449 -78.35 14.47 -0.50
N LEU A 450 -78.95 14.48 0.68
CA LEU A 450 -79.65 13.31 1.24
C LEU A 450 -81.04 13.12 0.64
N ASN A 451 -81.62 14.19 0.09
CA ASN A 451 -82.99 14.17 -0.43
C ASN A 451 -83.06 14.02 -1.97
N GLN A 452 -81.90 14.05 -2.63
CA GLN A 452 -81.67 13.81 -4.06
C GLN A 452 -82.36 14.86 -4.95
N ASP A 453 -82.27 16.15 -4.56
CA ASP A 453 -82.83 17.26 -5.33
C ASP A 453 -81.81 18.06 -6.16
N GLY A 454 -80.54 17.65 -6.12
CA GLY A 454 -79.40 18.24 -6.82
C GLY A 454 -78.79 19.43 -6.09
N SER A 455 -78.93 19.55 -4.77
CA SER A 455 -78.40 20.70 -4.01
C SER A 455 -78.22 20.39 -2.52
N VAL A 456 -76.99 20.44 -2.01
CA VAL A 456 -76.73 20.36 -0.55
C VAL A 456 -77.16 21.64 0.14
N ASN A 457 -78.29 21.58 0.85
CA ASN A 457 -78.90 22.75 1.47
C ASN A 457 -79.54 22.47 2.84
N VAL A 458 -80.42 23.36 3.30
CA VAL A 458 -81.07 23.24 4.61
C VAL A 458 -81.91 21.97 4.67
N ASP A 459 -82.52 21.58 3.56
CA ASP A 459 -83.40 20.42 3.50
C ASP A 459 -82.64 19.11 3.80
N ASP A 460 -81.35 19.02 3.46
CA ASP A 460 -80.49 17.88 3.79
C ASP A 460 -80.04 17.87 5.25
N ILE A 461 -79.74 19.04 5.82
CA ILE A 461 -79.51 19.16 7.28
C ILE A 461 -80.75 18.69 8.05
N LEU A 462 -81.95 19.01 7.57
CA LEU A 462 -83.18 18.58 8.22
C LEU A 462 -83.35 17.06 8.17
N GLU A 463 -82.85 16.40 7.13
CA GLU A 463 -82.83 14.94 7.04
C GLU A 463 -81.88 14.33 8.08
N VAL A 464 -80.66 14.87 8.25
CA VAL A 464 -79.73 14.47 9.32
C VAL A 464 -80.36 14.67 10.71
N LEU A 465 -80.93 15.85 10.95
CA LEU A 465 -81.56 16.17 12.25
C LEU A 465 -82.79 15.30 12.55
N SER A 466 -83.48 14.78 11.53
CA SER A 466 -84.60 13.86 11.72
C SER A 466 -84.16 12.51 12.30
N SER A 467 -82.91 12.12 12.04
CA SER A 467 -82.29 10.87 12.46
C SER A 467 -81.27 11.04 13.60
N TYR A 468 -81.14 12.25 14.16
CA TYR A 468 -80.13 12.58 15.18
C TYR A 468 -80.19 11.64 16.41
N GLY A 469 -79.05 11.06 16.75
CA GLY A 469 -78.87 10.08 17.83
C GLY A 469 -79.33 8.66 17.49
N GLN A 470 -79.66 8.37 16.23
CA GLN A 470 -79.90 7.00 15.75
C GLN A 470 -78.59 6.40 15.23
N SER A 471 -78.39 5.11 15.48
CA SER A 471 -77.28 4.34 14.93
C SER A 471 -77.64 3.79 13.54
N ASN A 472 -76.79 4.02 12.54
CA ASN A 472 -76.99 3.68 11.11
C ASN A 472 -78.28 4.27 10.50
N GLY A 473 -78.63 5.52 10.84
CA GLY A 473 -79.74 6.24 10.22
C GLY A 473 -79.35 6.77 8.83
N GLN A 474 -80.33 7.25 8.05
CA GLN A 474 -80.03 7.90 6.75
C GLN A 474 -79.25 9.21 6.89
N GLY A 475 -79.08 9.72 8.10
CA GLY A 475 -78.29 10.91 8.41
C GLY A 475 -76.87 10.64 8.92
N ASP A 476 -76.37 9.39 8.79
CA ASP A 476 -74.98 9.01 9.06
C ASP A 476 -74.18 9.21 7.77
N VAL A 477 -73.71 10.45 7.59
CA VAL A 477 -73.08 10.97 6.37
C VAL A 477 -71.60 10.63 6.36
N ASP A 478 -70.92 10.70 7.51
CA ASP A 478 -69.49 10.37 7.60
C ASP A 478 -69.21 8.86 7.79
N GLY A 479 -70.27 8.07 7.97
CA GLY A 479 -70.25 6.61 7.95
C GLY A 479 -69.66 5.98 9.21
N ASP A 480 -69.59 6.72 10.32
CA ASP A 480 -69.00 6.26 11.57
C ASP A 480 -69.95 5.40 12.43
N GLY A 481 -71.23 5.33 12.03
CA GLY A 481 -72.24 4.46 12.59
C GLY A 481 -73.25 5.15 13.52
N ASP A 482 -73.13 6.45 13.75
CA ASP A 482 -74.11 7.23 14.52
C ASP A 482 -74.40 8.63 13.94
N CYS A 483 -75.68 8.97 13.79
CA CYS A 483 -76.07 10.30 13.32
C CYS A 483 -75.87 11.35 14.44
N ASP A 484 -74.84 12.18 14.37
CA ASP A 484 -74.51 13.18 15.38
C ASP A 484 -74.18 14.58 14.78
N VAL A 485 -73.41 15.38 15.51
CA VAL A 485 -73.05 16.74 15.05
C VAL A 485 -72.01 16.72 13.93
N ASN A 486 -71.21 15.66 13.81
CA ASN A 486 -70.19 15.53 12.77
C ASN A 486 -70.85 15.37 11.40
N ASP A 487 -71.96 14.63 11.31
CA ASP A 487 -72.76 14.53 10.08
C ASP A 487 -73.33 15.88 9.66
N VAL A 488 -73.84 16.67 10.62
CA VAL A 488 -74.34 18.02 10.33
C VAL A 488 -73.20 18.91 9.80
N LEU A 489 -71.99 18.76 10.33
CA LEU A 489 -70.81 19.48 9.86
C LEU A 489 -70.35 19.00 8.49
N ALA A 490 -70.51 17.72 8.16
CA ALA A 490 -70.24 17.17 6.83
C ALA A 490 -71.15 17.81 5.78
N ILE A 491 -72.46 17.89 6.03
CA ILE A 491 -73.41 18.59 5.14
C ILE A 491 -73.05 20.06 4.95
N ILE A 492 -72.69 20.78 6.03
CA ILE A 492 -72.30 22.20 5.94
C ILE A 492 -71.01 22.40 5.14
N ASN A 493 -70.06 21.47 5.22
CA ASN A 493 -68.81 21.54 4.46
C ASN A 493 -69.05 21.35 2.96
N SER A 494 -70.10 20.62 2.58
CA SER A 494 -70.47 20.33 1.19
C SER A 494 -71.57 21.25 0.65
N TRP A 495 -71.89 22.35 1.34
CA TRP A 495 -73.00 23.25 1.02
C TRP A 495 -72.92 23.91 -0.37
N GLY A 496 -73.93 23.70 -1.22
CA GLY A 496 -73.99 24.29 -2.55
C GLY A 496 -74.80 23.44 -3.55
N ASP A 497 -74.98 23.99 -4.74
CA ASP A 497 -75.59 23.27 -5.86
C ASP A 497 -74.67 22.13 -6.32
N CYS A 498 -75.29 21.09 -6.82
CA CYS A 498 -74.70 19.95 -7.51
C CYS A 498 -75.13 20.07 -8.99
#